data_AF-A0A813ZKW4-F1
#
_entry.id   AF-A0A813ZKW4-F1
#
_cell.length_a   1.000
_cell.length_b   1.000
_cell.length_c   1.000
_cell.angle_alpha   90.00
_cell.angle_beta   90.00
_cell.angle_gamma   90.00
#
_symmetry.space_group_name_H-M   'P 1'
#
loop_
_entity.id
_entity.type
_entity.pdbx_description
1 polymer ?
#
loop_
_entity_poly.entity_id
_entity_poly.type
_entity_poly.pdbx_seq_one_letter_code
_entity_poly.pdbx_strand_id
1 'polypeptide(L)'
;MYCWESAIDKNICHVRKREIIQYACRSILDCIQLNASFSLDSIVFNAHPGDLICIVGPVGSGKSSLLQTLTGEISFFDGHVRLHGSFCYVPQESWIFSSTVKKNILLGKGYDPQLFQRVVQATALDSGQKARVNMARALYRNADIYLLDDPLSAVDVKVAKHLFEKSIKGYLSEKTCILVTHQIQYLQNATKIILLYNGEIASLGTYNDLLASSLLFYHLLDDMHQHEQEQSVDLHHEHEQEHPVDLCRQQSIINSTSSETEDELFVLSTSVETKQKGRLKWHVYAAYVRAGAGIVVGFLLVPLVLAVQQAVYIFSSWWLAAWNDDESYRHQIFDNCTIGQQHNTIWSMTDAEWNNYRNRRFYIYWGLCTFCELIL
;
A
#
# COMPACT_ATOMS: atom_id res chain seq x y z
N MET A 1 2.21 0.71 -10.49
CA MET A 1 3.48 0.95 -11.23
C MET A 1 3.82 2.43 -11.09
N TYR A 2 4.38 2.84 -9.94
CA TYR A 2 4.32 4.23 -9.48
C TYR A 2 5.69 4.76 -9.05
N CYS A 3 6.44 5.23 -10.04
CA CYS A 3 7.44 6.28 -9.90
C CYS A 3 7.35 7.07 -11.22
N TRP A 4 6.25 7.80 -11.39
CA TRP A 4 5.88 8.40 -12.67
C TRP A 4 6.77 9.60 -12.98
N GLU A 5 7.48 9.54 -14.10
CA GLU A 5 8.26 10.65 -14.63
C GLU A 5 7.29 11.72 -15.17
N SER A 6 7.23 12.88 -14.51
CA SER A 6 6.54 14.06 -15.03
C SER A 6 7.40 15.29 -14.83
N ALA A 7 8.47 15.39 -15.62
CA ALA A 7 9.29 16.59 -15.77
C ALA A 7 8.56 17.62 -16.66
N ILE A 8 7.41 18.09 -16.18
CA ILE A 8 6.51 19.04 -16.84
C ILE A 8 5.96 19.96 -15.75
N ASP A 9 5.93 21.28 -15.99
CA ASP A 9 5.13 22.21 -15.18
C ASP A 9 3.63 21.82 -15.29
N LYS A 10 3.15 21.01 -14.35
CA LYS A 10 1.76 20.54 -14.29
C LYS A 10 0.85 21.68 -13.84
N ASN A 11 0.57 22.61 -14.76
CA ASN A 11 -0.56 23.52 -14.67
C ASN A 11 -1.85 22.75 -14.98
N ILE A 12 -2.40 22.05 -13.98
CA ILE A 12 -3.66 21.31 -14.13
C ILE A 12 -4.81 22.31 -14.09
N CYS A 13 -5.11 22.89 -15.25
CA CYS A 13 -6.23 23.79 -15.50
C CYS A 13 -7.41 23.04 -16.15
N HIS A 14 -8.38 22.58 -15.36
CA HIS A 14 -9.68 22.16 -15.90
C HIS A 14 -10.70 23.31 -15.77
N VAL A 15 -11.04 23.95 -16.89
CA VAL A 15 -11.88 25.17 -16.92
C VAL A 15 -13.06 24.99 -17.88
N ARG A 16 -14.25 25.47 -17.45
CA ARG A 16 -15.54 25.51 -18.17
C ARG A 16 -16.24 24.17 -18.45
N LYS A 17 -16.83 23.64 -17.37
CA LYS A 17 -17.87 22.61 -17.27
C LYS A 17 -19.18 22.80 -18.10
N ARG A 18 -19.26 23.71 -19.08
CA ARG A 18 -20.54 24.18 -19.65
C ARG A 18 -21.13 23.39 -20.83
N GLU A 19 -20.34 22.58 -21.56
CA GLU A 19 -20.84 21.91 -22.78
C GLU A 19 -21.07 20.40 -22.62
N ILE A 20 -20.38 19.74 -21.69
CA ILE A 20 -20.45 18.27 -21.51
C ILE A 20 -21.72 17.82 -20.75
N ILE A 21 -22.30 18.68 -19.91
CA ILE A 21 -23.37 18.31 -18.96
C ILE A 21 -24.68 17.92 -19.66
N GLN A 22 -24.95 18.37 -20.90
CA GLN A 22 -26.23 18.10 -21.58
C GLN A 22 -26.48 16.62 -21.93
N TYR A 23 -25.45 15.78 -22.01
CA TYR A 23 -25.59 14.34 -22.31
C TYR A 23 -25.39 13.42 -21.08
N ALA A 24 -24.92 13.95 -19.95
CA ALA A 24 -24.48 13.16 -18.80
C ALA A 24 -25.60 12.95 -17.77
N CYS A 25 -26.60 12.15 -18.15
CA CYS A 25 -27.58 11.40 -17.33
C CYS A 25 -27.95 11.90 -15.91
N ARG A 26 -29.26 12.04 -15.69
CA ARG A 26 -29.93 12.25 -14.38
C ARG A 26 -29.40 11.34 -13.26
N SER A 27 -29.08 10.08 -13.59
CA SER A 27 -28.50 9.08 -12.67
C SER A 27 -27.16 9.49 -12.03
N ILE A 28 -26.40 10.42 -12.61
CA ILE A 28 -25.13 10.89 -12.04
C ILE A 28 -25.39 11.87 -10.88
N LEU A 29 -26.47 12.65 -10.91
CA LEU A 29 -26.84 13.56 -9.82
C LEU A 29 -27.22 12.77 -8.55
N ASP A 30 -27.95 11.67 -8.70
CA ASP A 30 -28.29 10.76 -7.60
C ASP A 30 -27.01 10.12 -6.99
N CYS A 31 -26.06 9.71 -7.85
CA CYS A 31 -24.75 9.22 -7.41
C CYS A 31 -23.88 10.30 -6.73
N ILE A 32 -24.03 11.58 -7.07
CA ILE A 32 -23.32 12.69 -6.39
C ILE A 32 -23.88 12.89 -4.98
N GLN A 33 -25.22 12.85 -4.80
CA GLN A 33 -25.82 12.99 -3.47
C GLN A 33 -25.47 11.83 -2.53
N LEU A 34 -25.28 10.62 -3.05
CA LEU A 34 -24.88 9.44 -2.25
C LEU A 34 -23.38 9.40 -1.88
N ASN A 35 -22.52 10.16 -2.55
CA ASN A 35 -21.06 10.13 -2.36
C ASN A 35 -20.49 11.33 -1.57
N ALA A 36 -21.34 12.19 -1.00
CA ALA A 36 -20.92 13.40 -0.27
C ALA A 36 -19.88 13.11 0.84
N SER A 37 -19.97 11.95 1.49
CA SER A 37 -19.09 11.50 2.59
C SER A 37 -17.60 11.36 2.26
N PHE A 38 -17.22 11.36 0.97
CA PHE A 38 -15.85 11.13 0.51
C PHE A 38 -15.37 12.14 -0.54
N SER A 39 -16.11 13.23 -0.77
CA SER A 39 -15.63 14.33 -1.61
C SER A 39 -14.60 15.16 -0.84
N LEU A 40 -13.62 15.73 -1.55
CA LEU A 40 -12.86 16.88 -1.06
C LEU A 40 -13.63 18.15 -1.44
N ASP A 41 -13.68 19.16 -0.57
CA ASP A 41 -14.30 20.45 -0.87
C ASP A 41 -13.38 21.62 -0.48
N SER A 42 -13.31 22.62 -1.36
CA SER A 42 -12.73 23.95 -1.13
C SER A 42 -11.34 24.01 -0.47
N ILE A 43 -10.52 22.98 -0.68
CA ILE A 43 -9.16 22.86 -0.15
C ILE A 43 -8.23 23.90 -0.77
N VAL A 44 -7.75 24.86 0.04
CA VAL A 44 -6.81 25.91 -0.37
C VAL A 44 -5.63 25.96 0.58
N PHE A 45 -4.42 25.68 0.08
CA PHE A 45 -3.16 25.88 0.80
C PHE A 45 -2.01 26.21 -0.17
N ASN A 46 -0.90 26.73 0.36
CA ASN A 46 0.32 27.03 -0.42
C ASN A 46 1.56 26.43 0.26
N ALA A 47 2.46 25.88 -0.55
CA ALA A 47 3.73 25.27 -0.14
C ALA A 47 4.93 25.96 -0.83
N HIS A 48 6.05 26.06 -0.12
CA HIS A 48 7.29 26.65 -0.60
C HIS A 48 8.46 25.67 -0.42
N PRO A 49 9.59 25.84 -1.14
CA PRO A 49 10.79 25.04 -0.91
C PRO A 49 11.24 25.09 0.55
N GLY A 50 11.48 23.91 1.15
CA GLY A 50 11.81 23.77 2.57
C GLY A 50 10.59 23.70 3.52
N ASP A 51 9.35 23.85 3.03
CA ASP A 51 8.17 23.55 3.85
C ASP A 51 8.07 22.04 4.11
N LEU A 52 8.01 21.64 5.38
CA LEU A 52 7.49 20.35 5.82
C LEU A 52 6.03 20.55 6.25
N ILE A 53 5.09 20.24 5.36
CA ILE A 53 3.66 20.32 5.62
C ILE A 53 3.15 18.96 6.06
N CYS A 54 2.60 18.86 7.27
CA CYS A 54 1.95 17.63 7.72
C CYS A 54 0.42 17.69 7.49
N ILE A 55 -0.16 16.63 6.94
CA ILE A 55 -1.61 16.48 6.75
C ILE A 55 -2.13 15.41 7.73
N VAL A 56 -3.08 15.80 8.57
CA VAL A 56 -3.64 14.99 9.66
C VAL A 56 -5.16 15.01 9.66
N GLY A 57 -5.78 14.04 10.34
CA GLY A 57 -7.23 13.89 10.39
C GLY A 57 -7.65 12.41 10.50
N PRO A 58 -8.92 12.14 10.85
CA PRO A 58 -9.42 10.78 11.06
C PRO A 58 -9.34 9.90 9.80
N VAL A 59 -9.55 8.60 9.96
CA VAL A 59 -9.69 7.68 8.81
C VAL A 59 -10.91 8.11 7.97
N GLY A 60 -10.81 8.00 6.63
CA GLY A 60 -11.87 8.42 5.71
C GLY A 60 -11.91 9.92 5.37
N SER A 61 -11.18 10.79 6.09
CA SER A 61 -11.17 12.26 5.86
C SER A 61 -10.66 12.74 4.50
N GLY A 62 -10.11 11.85 3.65
CA GLY A 62 -9.65 12.18 2.29
C GLY A 62 -8.15 12.46 2.12
N LYS A 63 -7.30 12.20 3.14
CA LYS A 63 -5.86 12.54 3.13
C LYS A 63 -5.09 11.98 1.91
N SER A 64 -5.19 10.67 1.67
CA SER A 64 -4.56 10.02 0.50
C SER A 64 -5.19 10.50 -0.80
N SER A 65 -6.51 10.71 -0.83
CA SER A 65 -7.24 11.27 -1.98
C SER A 65 -6.75 12.66 -2.36
N LEU A 66 -6.36 13.50 -1.39
CA LEU A 66 -5.75 14.80 -1.62
C LEU A 66 -4.36 14.65 -2.28
N LEU A 67 -3.51 13.74 -1.80
CA LEU A 67 -2.23 13.46 -2.47
C LEU A 67 -2.44 12.94 -3.90
N GLN A 68 -3.41 12.04 -4.13
CA GLN A 68 -3.75 11.53 -5.46
C GLN A 68 -4.37 12.60 -6.38
N THR A 69 -5.00 13.63 -5.82
CA THR A 69 -5.45 14.81 -6.57
C THR A 69 -4.26 15.70 -6.96
N LEU A 70 -3.24 15.82 -6.10
CA LEU A 70 -1.99 16.54 -6.40
C LEU A 70 -1.13 15.83 -7.45
N THR A 71 -1.01 14.50 -7.43
CA THR A 71 -0.31 13.73 -8.48
C THR A 71 -1.02 13.82 -9.84
N GLY A 72 -2.34 14.04 -9.81
CA GLY A 72 -3.23 14.00 -10.96
C GLY A 72 -3.75 12.60 -11.31
N GLU A 73 -3.77 11.68 -10.32
CA GLU A 73 -4.43 10.38 -10.44
C GLU A 73 -5.96 10.49 -10.24
N ILE A 74 -6.40 11.38 -9.35
CA ILE A 74 -7.81 11.74 -9.16
C ILE A 74 -8.11 13.04 -9.91
N SER A 75 -9.14 13.01 -10.76
CA SER A 75 -9.69 14.20 -11.44
C SER A 75 -10.62 14.97 -10.51
N PHE A 76 -10.32 16.25 -10.25
CA PHE A 76 -11.16 17.14 -9.46
C PHE A 76 -12.30 17.77 -10.29
N PHE A 77 -13.37 18.19 -9.60
CA PHE A 77 -14.59 18.72 -10.22
C PHE A 77 -14.56 20.23 -10.51
N ASP A 78 -13.78 21.00 -9.75
CA ASP A 78 -13.54 22.44 -9.92
C ASP A 78 -12.23 22.81 -9.21
N GLY A 79 -11.70 24.00 -9.44
CA GLY A 79 -10.42 24.48 -8.87
C GLY A 79 -9.21 24.31 -9.79
N HIS A 80 -8.00 24.38 -9.21
CA HIS A 80 -6.74 24.37 -9.97
C HIS A 80 -5.57 23.94 -9.07
N VAL A 81 -4.79 22.94 -9.52
CA VAL A 81 -3.51 22.55 -8.91
C VAL A 81 -2.34 23.10 -9.74
N ARG A 82 -1.31 23.63 -9.07
CA ARG A 82 -0.03 24.01 -9.67
C ARG A 82 1.11 23.31 -8.94
N LEU A 83 1.86 22.49 -9.66
CA LEU A 83 3.14 21.96 -9.21
C LEU A 83 4.23 22.45 -10.16
N HIS A 84 5.22 23.14 -9.59
CA HIS A 84 6.39 23.66 -10.30
C HIS A 84 7.62 22.86 -9.91
N GLY A 85 8.42 22.45 -10.90
CA GLY A 85 9.52 21.50 -10.70
C GLY A 85 9.07 20.03 -10.65
N SER A 86 10.00 19.15 -10.33
CA SER A 86 9.78 17.69 -10.32
C SER A 86 9.16 17.21 -9.02
N PHE A 87 8.29 16.19 -9.05
CA PHE A 87 7.70 15.59 -7.85
C PHE A 87 7.92 14.08 -7.75
N CYS A 88 7.93 13.57 -6.50
CA CYS A 88 7.89 12.16 -6.16
C CYS A 88 6.68 11.86 -5.28
N TYR A 89 6.06 10.70 -5.49
CA TYR A 89 5.01 10.16 -4.64
C TYR A 89 5.48 8.86 -3.98
N VAL A 90 5.30 8.77 -2.67
CA VAL A 90 5.50 7.57 -1.85
C VAL A 90 4.11 7.13 -1.35
N PRO A 91 3.51 6.09 -1.94
CA PRO A 91 2.25 5.54 -1.45
C PRO A 91 2.45 4.73 -0.16
N GLN A 92 1.38 4.65 0.64
CA GLN A 92 1.31 3.91 1.90
C GLN A 92 1.70 2.44 1.74
N GLU A 93 1.24 1.78 0.67
CA GLU A 93 1.64 0.41 0.35
C GLU A 93 2.94 0.34 -0.48
N SER A 94 3.91 -0.45 0.01
CA SER A 94 5.21 -0.63 -0.64
C SER A 94 5.24 -1.78 -1.66
N TRP A 95 4.93 -1.46 -2.92
CA TRP A 95 5.07 -2.40 -4.03
C TRP A 95 6.55 -2.70 -4.38
N ILE A 96 6.96 -3.96 -4.38
CA ILE A 96 8.35 -4.36 -4.64
C ILE A 96 8.40 -5.38 -5.78
N PHE A 97 9.24 -5.12 -6.78
CA PHE A 97 9.46 -6.03 -7.90
C PHE A 97 10.32 -7.23 -7.49
N SER A 98 10.08 -8.39 -8.11
CA SER A 98 10.83 -9.65 -7.93
C SER A 98 12.26 -9.56 -8.48
N SER A 99 13.09 -8.72 -7.86
CA SER A 99 14.46 -8.41 -8.24
C SER A 99 15.25 -7.92 -7.01
N THR A 100 16.53 -7.57 -7.17
CA THR A 100 17.36 -7.10 -6.05
C THR A 100 16.84 -5.79 -5.46
N VAL A 101 17.12 -5.52 -4.17
CA VAL A 101 16.83 -4.23 -3.53
C VAL A 101 17.50 -3.08 -4.29
N LYS A 102 18.72 -3.28 -4.78
CA LYS A 102 19.43 -2.32 -5.64
C LYS A 102 18.66 -1.99 -6.91
N LYS A 103 18.25 -2.98 -7.71
CA LYS A 103 17.43 -2.76 -8.92
C LYS A 103 16.10 -2.07 -8.60
N ASN A 104 15.48 -2.47 -7.48
CA ASN A 104 14.24 -1.86 -6.99
C ASN A 104 14.37 -0.39 -6.60
N ILE A 105 15.53 0.07 -6.10
CA ILE A 105 15.79 1.49 -5.78
C ILE A 105 16.10 2.28 -7.05
N LEU A 106 16.89 1.71 -7.96
CA LEU A 106 17.36 2.40 -9.17
C LEU A 106 16.23 2.64 -10.20
N LEU A 107 15.32 1.68 -10.40
CA LEU A 107 14.23 1.77 -11.40
C LEU A 107 14.70 2.29 -12.78
N GLY A 108 15.80 1.72 -13.30
CA GLY A 108 16.41 2.10 -14.58
C GLY A 108 17.52 3.16 -14.46
N LYS A 109 17.47 4.08 -13.49
CA LYS A 109 18.49 5.13 -13.30
C LYS A 109 19.90 4.57 -13.17
N GLY A 110 20.89 5.33 -13.66
CA GLY A 110 22.32 5.05 -13.48
C GLY A 110 22.71 4.88 -12.00
N TYR A 111 23.69 4.02 -11.74
CA TYR A 111 24.17 3.70 -10.40
C TYR A 111 25.33 4.61 -9.97
N ASP A 112 25.04 5.58 -9.11
CA ASP A 112 26.03 6.33 -8.33
C ASP A 112 26.25 5.61 -6.97
N PRO A 113 27.45 5.09 -6.67
CA PRO A 113 27.76 4.46 -5.39
C PRO A 113 27.61 5.40 -4.18
N GLN A 114 27.93 6.68 -4.31
CA GLN A 114 27.91 7.65 -3.20
C GLN A 114 26.47 8.01 -2.84
N LEU A 115 25.65 8.36 -3.85
CA LEU A 115 24.22 8.61 -3.69
C LEU A 115 23.51 7.38 -3.11
N PHE A 116 23.78 6.19 -3.67
CA PHE A 116 23.16 4.95 -3.21
C PHE A 116 23.48 4.65 -1.75
N GLN A 117 24.75 4.80 -1.33
CA GLN A 117 25.16 4.58 0.06
C GLN A 117 24.48 5.56 1.02
N ARG A 118 24.40 6.86 0.66
CA ARG A 118 23.68 7.87 1.46
C ARG A 118 22.20 7.54 1.62
N VAL A 119 21.53 7.13 0.54
CA VAL A 119 20.11 6.75 0.54
C VAL A 119 19.85 5.52 1.41
N VAL A 120 20.69 4.47 1.32
CA VAL A 120 20.56 3.26 2.14
C VAL A 120 20.74 3.59 3.63
N GLN A 121 21.69 4.45 3.98
CA GLN A 121 21.92 4.92 5.36
C GLN A 121 20.77 5.79 5.89
N ALA A 122 20.26 6.73 5.09
CA ALA A 122 19.13 7.59 5.46
C ALA A 122 17.84 6.79 5.72
N THR A 123 17.66 5.68 5.00
CA THR A 123 16.48 4.80 5.11
C THR A 123 16.66 3.59 6.03
N ALA A 124 17.84 3.41 6.65
CA ALA A 124 18.21 2.27 7.48
C ALA A 124 17.94 0.90 6.80
N LEU A 125 18.06 0.81 5.47
CA LEU A 125 17.78 -0.41 4.70
C LEU A 125 18.77 -1.57 4.98
N ASP A 126 19.86 -1.28 5.69
CA ASP A 126 20.80 -2.26 6.24
C ASP A 126 20.15 -3.24 7.23
N SER A 127 19.12 -2.83 7.97
CA SER A 127 18.36 -3.73 8.85
C SER A 127 17.35 -4.65 8.14
N GLY A 128 17.41 -4.77 6.81
CA GLY A 128 16.75 -5.82 6.03
C GLY A 128 15.23 -5.68 5.80
N GLN A 129 14.51 -4.84 6.54
CA GLN A 129 13.06 -4.67 6.33
C GLN A 129 12.74 -4.04 4.96
N LYS A 130 11.92 -4.76 4.17
CA LYS A 130 11.54 -4.42 2.79
C LYS A 130 10.64 -3.17 2.68
N ALA A 131 9.85 -2.83 3.69
CA ALA A 131 8.87 -1.74 3.66
C ALA A 131 9.45 -0.35 3.32
N ARG A 132 10.78 -0.15 3.45
CA ARG A 132 11.44 1.15 3.27
C ARG A 132 11.98 1.39 1.86
N VAL A 133 11.78 0.42 0.95
CA VAL A 133 12.22 0.51 -0.46
C VAL A 133 11.51 1.64 -1.22
N ASN A 134 10.23 1.95 -0.90
CA ASN A 134 9.54 3.12 -1.47
C ASN A 134 10.28 4.44 -1.13
N MET A 135 10.62 4.65 0.14
CA MET A 135 11.33 5.85 0.59
C MET A 135 12.69 5.97 -0.10
N ALA A 136 13.44 4.86 -0.19
CA ALA A 136 14.75 4.83 -0.84
C ALA A 136 14.69 5.19 -2.34
N ARG A 137 13.68 4.71 -3.09
CA ARG A 137 13.43 5.13 -4.48
C ARG A 137 13.24 6.64 -4.58
N ALA A 138 12.42 7.21 -3.71
CA ALA A 138 12.11 8.64 -3.74
C ALA A 138 13.34 9.50 -3.42
N LEU A 139 14.15 9.16 -2.41
CA LEU A 139 15.39 9.89 -2.11
C LEU A 139 16.42 9.77 -3.24
N TYR A 140 16.54 8.59 -3.87
CA TYR A 140 17.46 8.35 -4.99
C TYR A 140 17.02 9.08 -6.27
N ARG A 141 15.72 9.31 -6.45
CA ARG A 141 15.15 10.05 -7.59
C ARG A 141 15.47 11.56 -7.56
N ASN A 142 15.73 12.13 -6.39
CA ASN A 142 16.04 13.54 -6.13
C ASN A 142 15.10 14.54 -6.84
N ALA A 143 13.84 14.57 -6.39
CA ALA A 143 12.82 15.49 -6.88
C ALA A 143 12.83 16.84 -6.12
N ASP A 144 11.95 17.77 -6.49
CA ASP A 144 11.78 19.08 -5.84
C ASP A 144 10.65 19.09 -4.81
N ILE A 145 9.61 18.31 -5.09
CA ILE A 145 8.42 18.11 -4.25
C ILE A 145 8.28 16.64 -3.87
N TYR A 146 8.05 16.36 -2.59
CA TYR A 146 7.84 15.03 -2.04
C TYR A 146 6.44 14.91 -1.45
N LEU A 147 5.65 13.98 -1.97
CA LEU A 147 4.32 13.62 -1.48
C LEU A 147 4.43 12.26 -0.78
N LEU A 148 4.24 12.23 0.53
CA LEU A 148 4.47 11.06 1.37
C LEU A 148 3.16 10.63 2.04
N ASP A 149 2.62 9.48 1.65
CA ASP A 149 1.40 8.90 2.23
C ASP A 149 1.77 7.92 3.36
N ASP A 150 1.82 8.43 4.59
CA ASP A 150 2.11 7.72 5.85
C ASP A 150 3.25 6.66 5.80
N PRO A 151 4.47 7.01 5.30
CA PRO A 151 5.57 6.05 5.10
C PRO A 151 6.23 5.52 6.39
N LEU A 152 5.65 5.84 7.56
CA LEU A 152 6.23 5.58 8.89
C LEU A 152 5.39 4.60 9.73
N SER A 153 4.17 4.23 9.33
CA SER A 153 3.32 3.28 10.08
C SER A 153 3.70 1.81 9.89
N ALA A 154 4.36 1.45 8.79
CA ALA A 154 4.77 0.09 8.49
C ALA A 154 6.15 -0.31 9.09
N VAL A 155 6.66 0.43 10.08
CA VAL A 155 8.02 0.27 10.65
C VAL A 155 8.05 0.59 12.16
N ASP A 156 8.97 -0.03 12.88
CA ASP A 156 9.12 0.14 14.34
C ASP A 156 9.42 1.60 14.73
N VAL A 157 8.97 2.06 15.89
CA VAL A 157 9.13 3.47 16.36
C VAL A 157 10.59 3.98 16.28
N LYS A 158 11.57 3.13 16.60
CA LYS A 158 13.01 3.47 16.48
C LYS A 158 13.43 3.71 15.02
N VAL A 159 12.89 2.93 14.08
CA VAL A 159 13.14 3.02 12.64
C VAL A 159 12.37 4.19 12.03
N ALA A 160 11.10 4.39 12.43
CA ALA A 160 10.29 5.56 12.06
C ALA A 160 11.00 6.86 12.44
N LYS A 161 11.52 6.95 13.67
CA LYS A 161 12.31 8.10 14.14
C LYS A 161 13.59 8.33 13.33
N HIS A 162 14.34 7.28 13.00
CA HIS A 162 15.53 7.41 12.13
C HIS A 162 15.17 7.88 10.72
N LEU A 163 14.10 7.34 10.12
CA LEU A 163 13.58 7.78 8.82
C LEU A 163 13.18 9.26 8.86
N PHE A 164 12.45 9.68 9.89
CA PHE A 164 12.05 11.07 10.04
C PHE A 164 13.26 12.00 10.21
N GLU A 165 14.19 11.68 11.12
CA GLU A 165 15.37 12.52 11.38
C GLU A 165 16.38 12.57 10.23
N LYS A 166 16.64 11.43 9.56
CA LYS A 166 17.69 11.33 8.53
C LYS A 166 17.18 11.51 7.11
N SER A 167 16.01 10.97 6.77
CA SER A 167 15.42 11.14 5.44
C SER A 167 14.62 12.43 5.33
N ILE A 168 13.59 12.62 6.16
CA ILE A 168 12.66 13.76 6.00
C ILE A 168 13.30 15.07 6.46
N LYS A 169 13.69 15.16 7.74
CA LYS A 169 14.28 16.38 8.32
C LYS A 169 15.75 16.60 7.93
N GLY A 170 16.45 15.54 7.51
CA GLY A 170 17.83 15.60 7.02
C GLY A 170 17.90 15.80 5.52
N TYR A 171 17.75 14.71 4.76
CA TYR A 171 17.97 14.66 3.32
C TYR A 171 16.99 15.53 2.51
N LEU A 172 15.75 15.72 2.98
CA LEU A 172 14.72 16.53 2.29
C LEU A 172 14.56 17.96 2.86
N SER A 173 15.49 18.43 3.68
CA SER A 173 15.43 19.75 4.36
C SER A 173 15.32 20.96 3.42
N GLU A 174 15.90 20.90 2.22
CA GLU A 174 15.84 21.96 1.20
C GLU A 174 14.67 21.77 0.20
N LYS A 175 13.86 20.72 0.37
CA LYS A 175 12.82 20.29 -0.58
C LYS A 175 11.42 20.55 -0.01
N THR A 176 10.42 20.67 -0.88
CA THR A 176 9.03 20.80 -0.44
C THR A 176 8.53 19.41 -0.04
N CYS A 177 8.14 19.19 1.21
CA CYS A 177 7.71 17.88 1.70
C CYS A 177 6.29 17.95 2.28
N ILE A 178 5.35 17.23 1.67
CA ILE A 178 3.99 17.05 2.15
C ILE A 178 3.86 15.62 2.72
N LEU A 179 3.68 15.53 4.03
CA LEU A 179 3.60 14.28 4.79
C LEU A 179 2.18 14.08 5.32
N VAL A 180 1.40 13.18 4.71
CA VAL A 180 0.26 12.58 5.41
C VAL A 180 0.83 11.66 6.47
N THR A 181 0.36 11.75 7.72
CA THR A 181 0.67 10.73 8.73
C THR A 181 -0.37 10.62 9.83
N HIS A 182 -0.45 9.43 10.43
CA HIS A 182 -1.19 9.16 11.66
C HIS A 182 -0.30 9.20 12.92
N GLN A 183 0.91 9.79 12.87
CA GLN A 183 1.81 9.88 14.04
C GLN A 183 2.04 11.32 14.51
N ILE A 184 1.40 11.69 15.64
CA ILE A 184 1.41 13.03 16.24
C ILE A 184 2.82 13.52 16.58
N GLN A 185 3.70 12.63 17.02
CA GLN A 185 5.07 12.93 17.44
C GLN A 185 5.90 13.72 16.41
N TYR A 186 5.58 13.62 15.12
CA TYR A 186 6.29 14.33 14.04
C TYR A 186 5.72 15.71 13.70
N LEU A 187 4.50 16.03 14.15
CA LEU A 187 3.83 17.30 13.86
C LEU A 187 4.53 18.50 14.49
N GLN A 188 5.20 18.29 15.64
CA GLN A 188 6.02 19.30 16.32
C GLN A 188 7.22 19.79 15.49
N ASN A 189 7.52 19.17 14.36
CA ASN A 189 8.61 19.56 13.46
C ASN A 189 8.12 20.02 12.08
N ALA A 190 6.80 20.09 11.86
CA ALA A 190 6.22 20.63 10.64
C ALA A 190 6.30 22.16 10.60
N THR A 191 6.50 22.76 9.42
CA THR A 191 6.38 24.21 9.22
C THR A 191 4.91 24.63 9.22
N LYS A 192 4.03 23.76 8.72
CA LYS A 192 2.57 23.92 8.64
C LYS A 192 1.90 22.57 8.91
N ILE A 193 0.77 22.58 9.58
CA ILE A 193 -0.10 21.42 9.74
C ILE A 193 -1.45 21.77 9.10
N ILE A 194 -1.98 20.85 8.30
CA ILE A 194 -3.31 20.90 7.69
C ILE A 194 -4.15 19.82 8.37
N LEU A 195 -5.18 20.25 9.10
CA LEU A 195 -6.16 19.37 9.73
C LEU A 195 -7.35 19.19 8.78
N LEU A 196 -7.48 17.98 8.24
CA LEU A 196 -8.50 17.59 7.28
C LEU A 196 -9.64 16.82 7.98
N TYR A 197 -10.88 17.26 7.80
CA TYR A 197 -12.06 16.63 8.41
C TYR A 197 -13.22 16.65 7.41
N ASN A 198 -13.86 15.50 7.19
CA ASN A 198 -14.96 15.32 6.22
C ASN A 198 -14.68 15.91 4.81
N GLY A 199 -13.41 15.88 4.35
CA GLY A 199 -13.01 16.41 3.05
C GLY A 199 -12.66 17.90 3.00
N GLU A 200 -12.85 18.65 4.09
CA GLU A 200 -12.54 20.08 4.21
C GLU A 200 -11.30 20.32 5.08
N ILE A 201 -10.62 21.47 4.88
CA ILE A 201 -9.59 21.94 5.83
C ILE A 201 -10.31 22.54 7.05
N ALA A 202 -10.40 21.78 8.14
CA ALA A 202 -10.96 22.27 9.40
C ALA A 202 -10.02 23.25 10.13
N SER A 203 -8.70 23.12 9.93
CA SER A 203 -7.74 24.13 10.40
C SER A 203 -6.38 24.05 9.70
N LEU A 204 -5.65 25.17 9.69
CA LEU A 204 -4.31 25.29 9.11
C LEU A 204 -3.47 26.27 9.95
N GLY A 205 -2.33 25.81 10.46
CA GLY A 205 -1.44 26.62 11.32
C GLY A 205 -0.16 25.89 11.70
N THR A 206 0.60 26.41 12.66
CA THR A 206 1.67 25.66 13.33
C THR A 206 1.10 24.76 14.44
N TYR A 207 1.92 23.85 14.97
CA TYR A 207 1.52 22.97 16.08
C TYR A 207 0.98 23.73 17.29
N ASN A 208 1.59 24.88 17.62
CA ASN A 208 1.18 25.71 18.76
C ASN A 208 -0.13 26.46 18.49
N ASP A 209 -0.36 26.87 17.24
CA ASP A 209 -1.59 27.56 16.85
C ASP A 209 -2.78 26.58 16.92
N LEU A 210 -2.62 25.38 16.35
CA LEU A 210 -3.68 24.35 16.35
C LEU A 210 -4.03 23.88 17.76
N LEU A 211 -3.03 23.71 18.64
CA LEU A 211 -3.25 23.50 20.06
C LEU A 211 -4.08 24.63 20.67
N ALA A 212 -3.68 25.89 20.47
CA ALA A 212 -4.39 27.03 21.07
C ALA A 212 -5.80 27.25 20.51
N SER A 213 -6.07 26.89 19.25
CA SER A 213 -7.27 27.31 18.53
C SER A 213 -8.34 26.24 18.31
N SER A 214 -8.03 24.95 18.41
CA SER A 214 -8.94 23.90 17.90
C SER A 214 -9.18 22.73 18.85
N LEU A 215 -10.37 22.72 19.47
CA LEU A 215 -10.88 21.61 20.28
C LEU A 215 -10.92 20.28 19.52
N LEU A 216 -11.18 20.31 18.20
CA LEU A 216 -11.16 19.11 17.36
C LEU A 216 -9.73 18.53 17.19
N PHE A 217 -8.70 19.37 17.22
CA PHE A 217 -7.31 18.89 17.28
C PHE A 217 -7.01 18.26 18.64
N TYR A 218 -7.44 18.88 19.75
CA TYR A 218 -7.32 18.27 21.08
C TYR A 218 -7.98 16.89 21.19
N HIS A 219 -9.19 16.71 20.65
CA HIS A 219 -9.83 15.39 20.63
C HIS A 219 -9.03 14.37 19.80
N LEU A 220 -8.52 14.76 18.63
CA LEU A 220 -7.65 13.87 17.84
C LEU A 220 -6.32 13.55 18.55
N LEU A 221 -5.77 14.46 19.38
CA LEU A 221 -4.61 14.14 20.22
C LEU A 221 -4.97 13.10 21.29
N ASP A 222 -6.13 13.24 21.95
CA ASP A 222 -6.59 12.34 23.01
C ASP A 222 -6.94 10.93 22.47
N ASP A 223 -7.78 10.87 21.42
CA ASP A 223 -8.16 9.62 20.73
C ASP A 223 -6.93 8.79 20.31
N MET A 224 -5.87 9.47 19.85
CA MET A 224 -4.65 8.82 19.35
C MET A 224 -3.67 8.47 20.46
N HIS A 225 -3.58 9.25 21.54
CA HIS A 225 -2.79 8.89 22.73
C HIS A 225 -3.37 7.69 23.49
N GLN A 226 -4.69 7.44 23.40
CA GLN A 226 -5.31 6.23 23.93
C GLN A 226 -4.82 4.98 23.18
N HIS A 227 -4.80 5.01 21.84
CA HIS A 227 -4.27 3.90 21.02
C HIS A 227 -2.75 3.69 21.16
N GLU A 228 -1.95 4.74 21.39
CA GLU A 228 -0.53 4.60 21.70
C GLU A 228 -0.28 3.84 23.02
N GLN A 229 -1.20 3.92 23.99
CA GLN A 229 -1.12 3.15 25.24
C GLN A 229 -1.52 1.69 25.05
N GLU A 230 -2.60 1.39 24.32
CA GLU A 230 -3.04 0.02 24.05
C GLU A 230 -1.92 -0.83 23.39
N GLN A 231 -1.21 -0.28 22.40
CA GLN A 231 -0.09 -0.96 21.74
C GLN A 231 1.13 -1.23 22.64
N SER A 232 1.21 -0.62 23.83
CA SER A 232 2.35 -0.77 24.74
C SER A 232 2.22 -1.92 25.74
N VAL A 233 1.01 -2.45 25.95
CA VAL A 233 0.71 -3.43 27.02
C VAL A 233 1.17 -4.86 26.66
N ASP A 234 1.10 -5.25 25.39
CA ASP A 234 1.37 -6.63 24.92
C ASP A 234 2.85 -7.07 24.93
N LEU A 235 3.79 -6.22 25.40
CA LEU A 235 5.24 -6.48 25.33
C LEU A 235 5.93 -6.82 26.66
N HIS A 236 5.20 -6.91 27.79
CA HIS A 236 5.81 -7.15 29.11
C HIS A 236 5.13 -8.20 30.00
N HIS A 237 4.95 -9.43 29.49
CA HIS A 237 4.81 -10.61 30.36
C HIS A 237 5.46 -11.87 29.79
N GLU A 238 6.72 -12.13 30.16
CA GLU A 238 7.19 -13.51 30.42
C GLU A 238 8.35 -13.52 31.43
N HIS A 239 8.30 -14.51 32.34
CA HIS A 239 9.34 -14.91 33.31
C HIS A 239 9.92 -13.92 34.33
N GLU A 240 9.41 -14.02 35.56
CA GLU A 240 10.27 -14.29 36.73
C GLU A 240 9.67 -15.49 37.51
N GLN A 241 10.45 -16.19 38.35
CA GLN A 241 10.05 -17.49 38.94
C GLN A 241 10.15 -17.52 40.47
N GLU A 242 9.08 -17.93 41.16
CA GLU A 242 9.14 -18.59 42.48
C GLU A 242 8.11 -19.75 42.57
N HIS A 243 8.24 -20.59 43.59
CA HIS A 243 7.66 -21.95 43.72
C HIS A 243 7.05 -22.15 45.14
N PRO A 244 6.33 -23.25 45.45
CA PRO A 244 5.37 -24.06 44.67
C PRO A 244 4.09 -24.35 45.53
N VAL A 245 3.55 -25.59 45.48
CA VAL A 245 2.36 -26.15 46.17
C VAL A 245 1.00 -25.51 45.83
N ASP A 246 -0.12 -26.25 45.77
CA ASP A 246 -0.37 -27.59 46.34
C ASP A 246 -1.06 -28.59 45.38
N LEU A 247 -1.12 -29.86 45.80
CA LEU A 247 -1.74 -30.97 45.07
C LEU A 247 -3.27 -30.98 45.16
N CYS A 248 -3.94 -31.32 44.07
CA CYS A 248 -5.07 -32.26 44.15
C CYS A 248 -5.18 -33.16 42.90
N ARG A 249 -5.51 -34.44 43.12
CA ARG A 249 -5.53 -35.51 42.11
C ARG A 249 -6.66 -36.50 42.40
N GLN A 250 -7.66 -36.53 41.52
CA GLN A 250 -8.54 -37.68 41.23
C GLN A 250 -9.28 -37.35 39.92
N GLN A 251 -9.08 -38.05 38.80
CA GLN A 251 -9.37 -39.46 38.49
C GLN A 251 -10.87 -39.81 38.45
N SER A 252 -11.49 -39.47 37.31
CA SER A 252 -12.33 -40.35 36.48
C SER A 252 -12.99 -41.58 37.13
N ILE A 253 -14.33 -41.60 37.20
CA ILE A 253 -15.15 -42.82 37.22
C ILE A 253 -16.29 -42.67 36.20
N ILE A 254 -16.61 -43.77 35.51
CA ILE A 254 -17.73 -43.90 34.57
C ILE A 254 -18.88 -44.60 35.29
N ASN A 255 -20.13 -44.22 35.03
CA ASN A 255 -21.29 -45.13 35.09
C ASN A 255 -22.48 -44.57 34.29
N SER A 256 -23.49 -45.41 34.05
CA SER A 256 -24.49 -45.22 32.99
C SER A 256 -25.91 -45.69 33.36
N THR A 257 -26.84 -45.47 32.42
CA THR A 257 -28.11 -46.22 32.19
C THR A 257 -29.39 -45.67 32.84
N SER A 258 -30.48 -45.68 32.05
CA SER A 258 -31.93 -45.63 32.41
C SER A 258 -32.47 -44.37 33.11
N SER A 259 -33.72 -43.91 32.88
CA SER A 259 -34.73 -44.23 31.84
C SER A 259 -35.96 -43.31 32.01
N GLU A 260 -36.63 -42.92 30.92
CA GLU A 260 -38.06 -42.48 30.86
C GLU A 260 -38.48 -41.22 31.67
N THR A 261 -39.38 -40.32 31.23
CA THR A 261 -40.08 -40.03 29.94
C THR A 261 -39.84 -38.52 29.59
N GLU A 262 -40.63 -37.67 28.92
CA GLU A 262 -41.98 -37.69 28.28
C GLU A 262 -42.07 -36.62 27.15
N ASP A 263 -43.28 -36.13 26.83
CA ASP A 263 -43.61 -35.32 25.64
C ASP A 263 -43.26 -33.81 25.72
N GLU A 264 -42.91 -33.19 24.57
CA GLU A 264 -43.85 -32.27 23.90
C GLU A 264 -43.55 -31.93 22.42
N LEU A 265 -44.65 -31.72 21.68
CA LEU A 265 -44.85 -30.94 20.45
C LEU A 265 -43.97 -31.12 19.19
N PHE A 266 -44.57 -31.72 18.16
CA PHE A 266 -44.13 -31.73 16.76
C PHE A 266 -44.19 -30.33 16.12
N VAL A 267 -43.04 -29.82 15.64
CA VAL A 267 -42.96 -28.73 14.66
C VAL A 267 -41.98 -29.11 13.55
N LEU A 268 -42.47 -29.24 12.32
CA LEU A 268 -41.68 -29.63 11.15
C LEU A 268 -40.84 -28.45 10.62
N SER A 269 -39.83 -28.05 11.39
CA SER A 269 -38.87 -27.02 10.99
C SER A 269 -37.84 -27.56 10.00
N THR A 270 -37.68 -26.86 8.88
CA THR A 270 -36.71 -27.17 7.81
C THR A 270 -35.31 -27.40 8.37
N SER A 271 -34.61 -28.43 7.90
CA SER A 271 -33.27 -28.79 8.38
C SER A 271 -32.22 -27.74 7.99
N VAL A 272 -32.03 -26.73 8.84
CA VAL A 272 -30.90 -25.80 8.76
C VAL A 272 -29.63 -26.58 9.10
N GLU A 273 -28.71 -26.72 8.15
CA GLU A 273 -27.40 -27.33 8.41
C GLU A 273 -26.64 -26.52 9.46
N THR A 274 -26.56 -27.03 10.69
CA THR A 274 -25.74 -26.47 11.76
C THR A 274 -24.26 -26.76 11.51
N LYS A 275 -23.69 -26.03 10.56
CA LYS A 275 -22.31 -26.16 10.06
C LYS A 275 -21.28 -25.98 11.18
N GLN A 276 -20.92 -27.10 11.83
CA GLN A 276 -19.90 -27.13 12.89
C GLN A 276 -18.57 -26.57 12.37
N LYS A 277 -18.15 -25.42 12.92
CA LYS A 277 -16.80 -24.88 12.71
C LYS A 277 -15.80 -25.72 13.51
N GLY A 278 -15.31 -26.80 12.92
CA GLY A 278 -14.36 -27.73 13.54
C GLY A 278 -13.40 -28.36 12.53
N ARG A 279 -12.25 -28.83 13.02
CA ARG A 279 -11.21 -29.46 12.18
C ARG A 279 -11.67 -30.87 11.78
N LEU A 280 -12.15 -31.01 10.54
CA LEU A 280 -12.69 -32.26 10.01
C LEU A 280 -11.68 -33.43 10.12
N LYS A 281 -12.16 -34.60 10.55
CA LYS A 281 -11.35 -35.81 10.70
C LYS A 281 -10.91 -36.31 9.31
N TRP A 282 -9.65 -36.74 9.17
CA TRP A 282 -9.06 -37.14 7.88
C TRP A 282 -9.86 -38.20 7.10
N HIS A 283 -10.53 -39.11 7.80
CA HIS A 283 -11.43 -40.10 7.19
C HIS A 283 -12.59 -39.49 6.38
N VAL A 284 -13.08 -38.29 6.75
CA VAL A 284 -14.14 -37.58 6.00
C VAL A 284 -13.62 -37.12 4.64
N TYR A 285 -12.40 -36.58 4.58
CA TYR A 285 -11.75 -36.23 3.31
C TYR A 285 -11.50 -37.47 2.44
N ALA A 286 -11.06 -38.58 3.03
CA ALA A 286 -10.88 -39.85 2.32
C ALA A 286 -12.20 -40.41 1.77
N ALA A 287 -13.31 -40.28 2.52
CA ALA A 287 -14.64 -40.65 2.06
C ALA A 287 -15.12 -39.75 0.90
N TYR A 288 -14.92 -38.43 0.99
CA TYR A 288 -15.25 -37.47 -0.08
C TYR A 288 -14.48 -37.77 -1.38
N VAL A 289 -13.16 -38.01 -1.30
CA VAL A 289 -12.35 -38.40 -2.47
C VAL A 289 -12.84 -39.72 -3.06
N ARG A 290 -13.17 -40.71 -2.22
CA ARG A 290 -13.69 -42.01 -2.68
C ARG A 290 -15.07 -41.91 -3.34
N ALA A 291 -15.91 -40.97 -2.92
CA ALA A 291 -17.27 -40.78 -3.43
C ALA A 291 -17.36 -39.88 -4.67
N GLY A 292 -16.60 -38.77 -4.71
CA GLY A 292 -16.69 -37.77 -5.77
C GLY A 292 -15.89 -38.13 -7.03
N ALA A 293 -14.62 -38.49 -6.87
CA ALA A 293 -13.74 -38.80 -8.00
C ALA A 293 -12.70 -39.86 -7.58
N GLY A 294 -13.02 -41.12 -7.89
CA GLY A 294 -12.36 -42.30 -7.33
C GLY A 294 -10.82 -42.25 -7.35
N ILE A 295 -10.24 -42.64 -6.22
CA ILE A 295 -8.82 -42.64 -5.77
C ILE A 295 -7.78 -42.11 -6.77
N VAL A 296 -7.67 -42.69 -7.98
CA VAL A 296 -6.76 -42.22 -9.04
C VAL A 296 -6.92 -40.72 -9.34
N VAL A 297 -8.14 -40.20 -9.43
CA VAL A 297 -8.36 -38.76 -9.72
C VAL A 297 -7.87 -37.89 -8.56
N GLY A 298 -8.25 -38.24 -7.32
CA GLY A 298 -7.85 -37.50 -6.13
C GLY A 298 -6.34 -37.55 -5.82
N PHE A 299 -5.67 -38.67 -6.08
CA PHE A 299 -4.24 -38.85 -5.78
C PHE A 299 -3.30 -38.54 -6.95
N LEU A 300 -3.78 -38.44 -8.19
CA LEU A 300 -2.95 -38.16 -9.37
C LEU A 300 -3.34 -36.84 -10.06
N LEU A 301 -4.62 -36.64 -10.39
CA LEU A 301 -5.03 -35.45 -11.15
C LEU A 301 -5.08 -34.18 -10.30
N VAL A 302 -5.63 -34.23 -9.07
CA VAL A 302 -5.66 -33.04 -8.18
C VAL A 302 -4.24 -32.50 -7.87
N PRO A 303 -3.26 -33.30 -7.41
CA PRO A 303 -1.90 -32.78 -7.18
C PRO A 303 -1.19 -32.40 -8.47
N LEU A 304 -1.48 -33.03 -9.62
CA LEU A 304 -0.94 -32.62 -10.92
C LEU A 304 -1.46 -31.22 -11.32
N VAL A 305 -2.76 -30.96 -11.16
CA VAL A 305 -3.36 -29.64 -11.45
C VAL A 305 -2.76 -28.55 -10.55
N LEU A 306 -2.65 -28.82 -9.24
CA LEU A 306 -2.02 -27.88 -8.29
C LEU A 306 -0.53 -27.65 -8.60
N ALA A 307 0.20 -28.69 -9.04
CA ALA A 307 1.59 -28.54 -9.45
C ALA A 307 1.73 -27.71 -10.75
N VAL A 308 0.82 -27.88 -11.72
CA VAL A 308 0.76 -27.07 -12.93
C VAL A 308 0.43 -25.61 -12.60
N GLN A 309 -0.56 -25.36 -11.73
CA GLN A 309 -0.91 -24.03 -11.26
C GLN A 309 0.28 -23.33 -10.58
N GLN A 310 0.97 -24.03 -9.67
CA GLN A 310 2.15 -23.50 -8.98
C GLN A 310 3.32 -23.25 -9.96
N ALA A 311 3.51 -24.11 -10.96
CA ALA A 311 4.53 -23.91 -12.00
C ALA A 311 4.22 -22.69 -12.88
N VAL A 312 2.95 -22.47 -13.26
CA VAL A 312 2.50 -21.28 -14.01
C VAL A 312 2.71 -20.01 -13.18
N TYR A 313 2.41 -20.02 -11.88
CA TYR A 313 2.62 -18.89 -10.98
C TYR A 313 4.11 -18.53 -10.80
N ILE A 314 4.98 -19.55 -10.65
CA ILE A 314 6.44 -19.34 -10.59
C ILE A 314 6.96 -18.81 -11.93
N PHE A 315 6.48 -19.35 -13.06
CA PHE A 315 6.91 -18.93 -14.39
C PHE A 315 6.46 -17.51 -14.73
N SER A 316 5.22 -17.11 -14.41
CA SER A 316 4.73 -15.75 -14.65
C SER A 316 5.49 -14.72 -13.80
N SER A 317 5.81 -15.07 -12.54
CA SER A 317 6.66 -14.27 -11.65
C SER A 317 8.09 -14.09 -12.18
N TRP A 318 8.68 -15.15 -12.74
CA TRP A 318 9.99 -15.11 -13.38
C TRP A 318 9.98 -14.31 -14.70
N TRP A 319 8.93 -14.48 -15.51
CA TRP A 319 8.75 -13.76 -16.79
C TRP A 319 8.65 -12.24 -16.58
N LEU A 320 7.92 -11.80 -15.56
CA LEU A 320 7.90 -10.39 -15.15
C LEU A 320 9.28 -9.87 -14.75
N ALA A 321 10.05 -10.65 -13.99
CA ALA A 321 11.40 -10.25 -13.57
C ALA A 321 12.35 -10.11 -14.77
N ALA A 322 12.34 -11.06 -15.70
CA ALA A 322 13.13 -11.02 -16.93
C ALA A 322 12.74 -9.83 -17.83
N TRP A 323 11.44 -9.57 -18.00
CA TRP A 323 10.97 -8.45 -18.82
C TRP A 323 11.26 -7.07 -18.18
N ASN A 324 11.16 -6.95 -16.86
CA ASN A 324 11.56 -5.74 -16.15
C ASN A 324 13.07 -5.45 -16.30
N ASP A 325 13.90 -6.49 -16.37
CA ASP A 325 15.33 -6.35 -16.64
C ASP A 325 15.61 -5.88 -18.09
N ASP A 326 14.88 -6.39 -19.09
CA ASP A 326 15.01 -5.96 -20.49
C ASP A 326 14.59 -4.50 -20.72
N GLU A 327 13.47 -4.04 -20.12
CA GLU A 327 13.05 -2.63 -20.22
C GLU A 327 14.00 -1.71 -19.42
N SER A 328 14.56 -2.18 -18.29
CA SER A 328 15.62 -1.46 -17.55
C SER A 328 16.89 -1.26 -18.40
N TYR A 329 17.27 -2.28 -19.18
CA TYR A 329 18.40 -2.20 -20.11
C TYR A 329 18.14 -1.21 -21.26
N ARG A 330 16.92 -1.18 -21.81
CA ARG A 330 16.51 -0.17 -22.82
C ARG A 330 16.62 1.26 -22.27
N HIS A 331 16.11 1.53 -21.08
CA HIS A 331 16.23 2.87 -20.46
C HIS A 331 17.71 3.30 -20.31
N GLN A 332 18.59 2.41 -19.87
CA GLN A 332 20.02 2.71 -19.75
C GLN A 332 20.69 2.99 -21.10
N ILE A 333 20.23 2.40 -22.21
CA ILE A 333 20.73 2.74 -23.55
C ILE A 333 20.25 4.15 -23.97
N PHE A 334 18.95 4.46 -23.81
CA PHE A 334 18.40 5.76 -24.21
C PHE A 334 18.98 6.94 -23.40
N ASP A 335 19.19 6.77 -22.10
CA ASP A 335 19.84 7.77 -21.24
C ASP A 335 21.30 8.02 -21.67
N ASN A 336 22.05 6.95 -22.03
CA ASN A 336 23.43 7.10 -22.53
C ASN A 336 23.49 7.73 -23.94
N CYS A 337 22.54 7.40 -24.82
CA CYS A 337 22.45 8.01 -26.15
C CYS A 337 22.12 9.51 -26.10
N THR A 338 21.33 9.96 -25.13
CA THR A 338 20.98 11.40 -24.98
C THR A 338 22.08 12.24 -24.33
N ILE A 339 22.97 11.64 -23.53
CA ILE A 339 24.14 12.31 -22.93
C ILE A 339 25.32 12.42 -23.92
N GLY A 340 25.33 11.61 -24.99
CA GLY A 340 26.08 11.90 -26.21
C GLY A 340 27.45 11.22 -26.34
N GLN A 341 27.45 10.02 -26.90
CA GLN A 341 28.59 9.52 -27.70
C GLN A 341 28.10 8.90 -29.01
N GLN A 342 28.56 9.44 -30.14
CA GLN A 342 28.48 8.73 -31.41
C GLN A 342 29.59 7.67 -31.45
N HIS A 343 29.25 6.44 -31.08
CA HIS A 343 30.05 5.27 -31.43
C HIS A 343 29.18 4.21 -32.11
N ASN A 344 29.72 3.62 -33.17
CA ASN A 344 28.93 2.87 -34.15
C ASN A 344 28.45 1.49 -33.65
N THR A 345 27.36 1.03 -34.27
CA THR A 345 26.92 -0.38 -34.34
C THR A 345 26.64 -1.10 -33.01
N ILE A 346 25.55 -0.72 -32.34
CA ILE A 346 24.70 -1.66 -31.58
C ILE A 346 23.25 -1.49 -32.08
N TRP A 347 22.50 -2.59 -32.14
CA TRP A 347 21.17 -2.68 -32.77
C TRP A 347 20.13 -1.75 -32.12
N SER A 348 19.92 -0.56 -32.69
CA SER A 348 18.82 0.34 -32.34
C SER A 348 17.50 -0.17 -32.92
N MET A 349 16.93 -1.19 -32.29
CA MET A 349 15.58 -1.69 -32.61
C MET A 349 14.59 -0.53 -32.45
N THR A 350 13.83 -0.23 -33.51
CA THR A 350 12.99 0.98 -33.59
C THR A 350 11.88 0.95 -32.54
N ASP A 351 11.36 2.11 -32.12
CA ASP A 351 10.26 2.15 -31.14
C ASP A 351 8.99 1.41 -31.62
N ALA A 352 8.78 1.29 -32.94
CA ALA A 352 7.72 0.47 -33.51
C ALA A 352 7.98 -1.04 -33.31
N GLU A 353 9.23 -1.50 -33.51
CA GLU A 353 9.63 -2.88 -33.24
C GLU A 353 9.61 -3.18 -31.72
N TRP A 354 10.08 -2.26 -30.88
CA TRP A 354 10.00 -2.39 -29.42
C TRP A 354 8.55 -2.45 -28.93
N ASN A 355 7.67 -1.59 -29.43
CA ASN A 355 6.26 -1.64 -29.03
C ASN A 355 5.59 -2.96 -29.49
N ASN A 356 5.94 -3.48 -30.67
CA ASN A 356 5.51 -4.82 -31.11
C ASN A 356 6.06 -5.96 -30.23
N TYR A 357 7.33 -5.89 -29.82
CA TYR A 357 7.98 -6.84 -28.90
C TYR A 357 7.33 -6.81 -27.51
N ARG A 358 7.12 -5.61 -26.97
CA ARG A 358 6.45 -5.33 -25.71
C ARG A 358 5.02 -5.86 -25.71
N ASN A 359 4.25 -5.62 -26.78
CA ASN A 359 2.90 -6.16 -26.95
C ASN A 359 2.90 -7.69 -26.99
N ARG A 360 3.83 -8.34 -27.73
CA ARG A 360 3.97 -9.80 -27.75
C ARG A 360 4.25 -10.37 -26.34
N ARG A 361 5.14 -9.74 -25.56
CA ARG A 361 5.41 -10.15 -24.16
C ARG A 361 4.23 -9.92 -23.22
N PHE A 362 3.47 -8.84 -23.41
CA PHE A 362 2.24 -8.57 -22.67
C PHE A 362 1.17 -9.65 -22.94
N TYR A 363 0.94 -10.01 -24.21
CA TYR A 363 0.01 -11.08 -24.56
C TYR A 363 0.41 -12.45 -23.98
N ILE A 364 1.72 -12.77 -23.96
CA ILE A 364 2.22 -14.00 -23.31
C ILE A 364 1.92 -13.97 -21.81
N TYR A 365 2.22 -12.88 -21.11
CA TYR A 365 1.94 -12.75 -19.67
C TYR A 365 0.43 -12.82 -19.38
N TRP A 366 -0.39 -12.09 -20.14
CA TRP A 366 -1.84 -12.07 -19.96
C TRP A 366 -2.49 -13.44 -20.25
N GLY A 367 -1.98 -14.18 -21.24
CA GLY A 367 -2.40 -15.55 -21.52
C GLY A 367 -2.03 -16.54 -20.40
N LEU A 368 -0.90 -16.35 -19.72
CA LEU A 368 -0.50 -17.15 -18.56
C LEU A 368 -1.38 -16.86 -17.34
N CYS A 369 -1.76 -15.59 -17.12
CA CYS A 369 -2.70 -15.22 -16.06
C CYS A 369 -4.09 -15.81 -16.31
N THR A 370 -4.67 -15.63 -17.50
CA THR A 370 -6.01 -16.16 -17.80
C THR A 370 -6.04 -17.69 -17.82
N PHE A 371 -4.96 -18.37 -18.23
CA PHE A 371 -4.82 -19.82 -18.09
C PHE A 371 -4.76 -20.28 -16.62
N CYS A 372 -4.16 -19.48 -15.73
CA CYS A 372 -4.14 -19.76 -14.29
C CYS A 372 -5.51 -19.55 -13.63
N GLU A 373 -6.29 -18.56 -14.09
CA GLU A 373 -7.67 -18.32 -13.65
C GLU A 373 -8.64 -19.40 -14.17
N LEU A 374 -8.40 -19.95 -15.36
CA LEU A 374 -9.23 -21.02 -15.96
C LEU A 374 -8.97 -22.43 -15.36
N ILE A 375 -8.06 -22.53 -14.39
CA ILE A 375 -7.68 -23.77 -13.69
C ILE A 375 -8.22 -23.81 -12.24
N LEU A 376 -8.81 -22.70 -11.77
CA LEU A 376 -9.46 -22.54 -10.46
C LEU A 376 -10.94 -22.95 -10.47
#